data_AF-A0A8T1TM20-F1
#
_entry.id   AF-A0A8T1TM20-F1
#
_cell.length_a   1.000
_cell.length_b   1.000
_cell.length_c   1.000
_cell.angle_alpha   90.00
_cell.angle_beta   90.00
_cell.angle_gamma   90.00
#
_symmetry.space_group_name_H-M   'P 1'
#
loop_
_entity.id
_entity.type
_entity.pdbx_description
1 polymer ?
#
loop_
_entity_poly.entity_id
_entity_poly.type
_entity_poly.pdbx_seq_one_letter_code
_entity_poly.pdbx_strand_id
1 'polypeptide(L)'
;MTPAKIHEFHKLFAMWFYSTGMAFNKAAHHTLAAALRLLTPSDIVPTRQQLAGDLLNVCYDDFRSKMILKIANRRCTVVADTWTDINGNAVINY
;
A
#
# COMPACT_ATOMS: atom_id res chain seq x y z
N MET A 1 -14.20 -2.68 18.25
CA MET A 1 -13.63 -1.51 17.55
C MET A 1 -14.73 -0.88 16.71
N THR A 2 -14.83 0.45 16.58
CA THR A 2 -15.90 1.07 15.79
C THR A 2 -15.61 0.93 14.28
N PRO A 3 -16.63 0.93 13.40
CA PRO A 3 -16.42 0.85 11.95
C PRO A 3 -15.47 1.93 11.42
N ALA A 4 -15.56 3.16 11.96
CA ALA A 4 -14.67 4.26 11.59
C ALA A 4 -13.20 3.97 11.89
N LYS A 5 -12.90 3.38 13.07
CA LYS A 5 -11.53 3.02 13.45
C LYS A 5 -10.97 1.86 12.61
N ILE A 6 -11.82 0.92 12.19
CA ILE A 6 -11.42 -0.16 11.29
C ILE A 6 -11.06 0.39 9.91
N HIS A 7 -11.90 1.30 9.38
CA HIS A 7 -11.63 1.97 8.11
C HIS A 7 -10.32 2.79 8.14
N GLU A 8 -10.09 3.55 9.22
CA GLU A 8 -8.83 4.29 9.41
C GLU A 8 -7.63 3.35 9.49
N PHE A 9 -7.74 2.25 10.24
CA PHE A 9 -6.72 1.22 10.30
C PHE A 9 -6.41 0.65 8.91
N HIS A 10 -7.43 0.29 8.12
CA HIS A 10 -7.25 -0.21 6.74
C HIS A 10 -6.49 0.78 5.87
N LYS A 11 -6.82 2.08 5.94
CA LYS A 11 -6.12 3.12 5.16
C LYS A 11 -4.64 3.21 5.57
N LEU A 12 -4.33 3.25 6.86
CA LEU A 12 -2.95 3.34 7.34
C LEU A 12 -2.15 2.07 7.02
N PHE A 13 -2.76 0.90 7.19
CA PHE A 13 -2.16 -0.38 6.89
C PHE A 13 -1.86 -0.53 5.39
N ALA A 14 -2.80 -0.17 4.52
CA ALA A 14 -2.59 -0.16 3.08
C ALA A 14 -1.51 0.84 2.66
N MET A 15 -1.44 2.02 3.29
CA MET A 15 -0.40 3.01 3.01
C MET A 15 0.99 2.48 3.36
N TRP A 16 1.13 1.71 4.44
CA TRP A 16 2.39 1.06 4.78
C TRP A 16 2.81 0.04 3.69
N PHE A 17 1.89 -0.79 3.19
CA PHE A 17 2.17 -1.69 2.06
C PHE A 17 2.60 -0.93 0.81
N TYR A 18 1.83 0.11 0.44
CA TYR A 18 2.10 0.94 -0.73
C TYR A 18 3.46 1.62 -0.66
N SER A 19 3.75 2.29 0.46
CA SER A 19 4.99 3.06 0.64
C SER A 19 6.26 2.20 0.73
N THR A 20 6.14 0.92 1.08
CA THR A 20 7.28 -0.01 1.21
C THR A 20 7.43 -0.96 0.04
N GLY A 21 6.48 -0.98 -0.90
CA GLY A 21 6.45 -1.96 -1.99
C GLY A 21 6.24 -3.40 -1.49
N MET A 22 5.65 -3.59 -0.31
CA MET A 22 5.43 -4.93 0.24
C MET A 22 4.40 -5.70 -0.60
N ALA A 23 4.71 -6.96 -0.93
CA ALA A 23 3.78 -7.82 -1.67
C ALA A 23 2.49 -8.09 -0.87
N PHE A 24 1.33 -7.87 -1.47
CA PHE A 24 0.03 -7.98 -0.78
C PHE A 24 -0.29 -9.36 -0.18
N ASN A 25 0.33 -10.43 -0.66
CA ASN A 25 0.19 -11.75 -0.04
C ASN A 25 0.74 -11.80 1.40
N LYS A 26 1.63 -10.88 1.77
CA LYS A 26 2.16 -10.76 3.14
C LYS A 26 1.09 -10.36 4.16
N ALA A 27 -0.01 -9.72 3.74
CA ALA A 27 -1.12 -9.40 4.63
C ALA A 27 -1.81 -10.64 5.21
N ALA A 28 -1.75 -11.77 4.49
CA ALA A 28 -2.29 -13.05 4.95
C ALA A 28 -1.27 -13.91 5.72
N HIS A 29 -0.06 -13.39 6.01
CA HIS A 29 0.97 -14.18 6.67
C HIS A 29 0.59 -14.47 8.13
N HIS A 30 0.69 -15.73 8.54
CA HIS A 30 0.23 -16.19 9.85
C HIS A 30 0.92 -15.48 11.04
N THR A 31 2.22 -15.13 10.92
CA THR A 31 2.92 -14.39 11.99
C THR A 31 2.42 -12.97 12.18
N LEU A 32 2.02 -12.29 11.10
CA LEU A 32 1.39 -10.98 11.16
C LEU A 32 0.03 -11.08 11.86
N ALA A 33 -0.78 -12.06 11.47
CA ALA A 33 -2.07 -12.31 12.11
C ALA A 33 -1.91 -12.62 13.61
N ALA A 34 -0.91 -13.42 13.99
CA ALA A 34 -0.61 -13.73 15.38
C ALA A 34 -0.21 -12.46 16.16
N ALA A 35 0.65 -11.61 15.60
CA ALA A 35 1.08 -10.36 16.23
C ALA A 35 -0.10 -9.39 16.45
N LEU A 36 -0.97 -9.23 15.44
CA LEU A 36 -2.12 -8.32 15.53
C LEU A 36 -3.21 -8.83 16.49
N ARG A 37 -3.37 -10.16 16.60
CA ARG A 37 -4.31 -10.78 17.57
C ARG A 37 -3.94 -10.49 19.02
N LEU A 38 -2.66 -10.27 19.34
CA LEU A 38 -2.23 -9.84 20.68
C LEU A 38 -2.73 -8.43 21.04
N LEU A 39 -2.87 -7.56 20.05
CA LEU A 39 -3.29 -6.17 20.24
C LEU A 39 -4.81 -6.02 20.16
N THR A 40 -5.46 -6.80 19.30
CA THR A 40 -6.90 -6.77 19.08
C THR A 40 -7.42 -8.16 18.69
N PRO A 41 -8.36 -8.76 19.43
CA PRO A 41 -8.88 -10.11 19.15
C PRO A 41 -9.68 -10.26 17.85
N SER A 42 -9.89 -9.18 17.10
CA SER A 42 -10.72 -9.13 15.89
C SER A 42 -9.88 -9.24 14.62
N ASP A 43 -10.39 -9.96 13.62
CA ASP A 43 -9.78 -10.05 12.29
C ASP A 43 -10.07 -8.77 11.49
N ILE A 44 -9.30 -7.73 11.78
CA ILE A 44 -9.41 -6.40 11.16
C ILE A 44 -8.42 -6.20 10.02
N VAL A 45 -7.59 -7.19 9.69
CA VAL A 45 -6.58 -7.06 8.62
C VAL A 45 -7.27 -7.05 7.26
N PRO A 46 -6.96 -6.08 6.38
CA PRO A 46 -7.52 -6.07 5.04
C PRO A 46 -6.98 -7.26 4.25
N THR A 47 -7.84 -7.86 3.43
CA THR A 47 -7.45 -8.99 2.58
C THR A 47 -6.54 -8.54 1.45
N ARG A 48 -5.86 -9.49 0.81
CA ARG A 48 -5.08 -9.24 -0.40
C ARG A 48 -5.91 -8.54 -1.48
N GLN A 49 -7.16 -8.95 -1.66
CA GLN A 49 -8.06 -8.37 -2.67
C GLN A 49 -8.43 -6.93 -2.34
N GLN A 50 -8.68 -6.63 -1.06
CA GLN A 50 -8.94 -5.26 -0.62
C GLN A 50 -7.72 -4.37 -0.84
N LEU A 51 -6.52 -4.88 -0.52
CA LEU A 51 -5.25 -4.19 -0.75
C LEU A 51 -4.97 -3.94 -2.22
N ALA A 52 -5.26 -4.90 -3.11
CA ALA A 52 -5.06 -4.77 -4.55
C ALA A 52 -6.18 -3.99 -5.28
N GLY A 53 -7.28 -3.68 -4.58
CA GLY A 53 -8.44 -2.99 -5.13
C GLY A 53 -8.54 -1.56 -4.61
N ASP A 54 -9.68 -1.23 -4.01
CA ASP A 54 -10.02 0.14 -3.61
C ASP A 54 -9.00 0.78 -2.67
N LEU A 55 -8.36 0.01 -1.78
CA LEU A 55 -7.36 0.55 -0.86
C LEU A 55 -6.10 1.02 -1.60
N LEU A 56 -5.72 0.37 -2.71
CA LEU A 56 -4.60 0.81 -3.53
C LEU A 56 -4.88 2.17 -4.16
N ASN A 57 -6.09 2.35 -4.71
CA ASN A 57 -6.53 3.60 -5.31
C ASN A 57 -6.54 4.73 -4.27
N VAL A 58 -7.08 4.48 -3.07
CA VAL A 58 -7.09 5.45 -1.97
C VAL A 58 -5.67 5.85 -1.57
N CYS A 59 -4.74 4.88 -1.48
CA CYS A 59 -3.34 5.17 -1.16
C CYS A 59 -2.66 6.00 -2.26
N TYR A 60 -2.87 5.65 -3.51
CA TYR A 60 -2.35 6.39 -4.65
C TYR A 60 -2.83 7.83 -4.66
N ASP A 61 -4.14 8.07 -4.51
CA ASP A 61 -4.73 9.41 -4.54
C ASP A 61 -4.25 10.27 -3.36
N ASP A 62 -4.17 9.68 -2.17
CA ASP A 62 -3.66 10.35 -0.97
C ASP A 62 -2.17 10.71 -1.13
N PHE A 63 -1.36 9.78 -1.65
CA PHE A 63 0.06 10.01 -1.91
C PHE A 63 0.27 11.06 -3.00
N ARG A 64 -0.43 10.95 -4.14
CA ARG A 64 -0.36 11.89 -5.26
C ARG A 64 -0.72 13.30 -4.84
N SER A 65 -1.80 13.47 -4.08
CA SER A 65 -2.25 14.78 -3.60
C SER A 65 -1.19 15.45 -2.72
N LYS A 66 -0.57 14.69 -1.80
CA LYS A 66 0.54 15.18 -0.97
C LYS A 66 1.79 15.46 -1.78
N MET A 67 2.09 14.60 -2.76
CA MET A 67 3.28 14.72 -3.62
C MET A 67 3.22 15.98 -4.47
N ILE A 68 2.08 16.26 -5.12
CA ILE A 68 1.89 17.46 -5.96
C ILE A 68 2.17 18.73 -5.14
N LEU A 69 1.64 18.81 -3.92
CA LEU A 69 1.90 19.95 -3.03
C LEU A 69 3.38 20.03 -2.63
N LYS A 70 4.03 18.89 -2.39
CA LYS A 70 5.44 18.83 -1.97
C LYS A 70 6.41 19.26 -3.07
N ILE A 71 6.10 18.98 -4.33
CA ILE A 71 6.96 19.30 -5.48
C ILE A 71 6.61 20.65 -6.13
N ALA A 72 5.47 21.25 -5.79
CA ALA A 72 5.05 22.54 -6.31
C ALA A 72 6.16 23.60 -6.13
N ASN A 73 6.47 24.32 -7.21
CA ASN A 73 7.51 25.36 -7.27
C ASN A 73 8.93 24.91 -6.88
N ARG A 74 9.23 23.60 -6.96
CA ARG A 74 10.57 23.06 -6.76
C ARG A 74 11.13 22.54 -8.08
N ARG A 75 12.43 22.70 -8.31
CA ARG A 75 13.12 21.94 -9.36
C ARG A 75 13.26 20.51 -8.89
N CYS A 76 12.67 19.58 -9.62
CA CYS A 76 12.75 18.14 -9.35
C CYS A 76 13.32 17.43 -10.57
N THR A 77 14.06 16.36 -10.33
CA THR A 77 14.54 15.46 -11.38
C THR A 77 13.77 14.16 -11.26
N VAL A 78 13.25 13.67 -12.38
CA VAL A 78 12.63 12.34 -12.46
C VAL A 78 13.72 11.35 -12.83
N VAL A 79 13.91 10.32 -12.01
CA VAL A 79 14.72 9.16 -12.35
C VAL A 79 13.74 8.09 -12.84
N ALA A 80 13.96 7.59 -14.05
CA ALA A 80 13.20 6.51 -14.64
C ALA A 80 14.12 5.32 -14.84
N ASP A 81 13.82 4.23 -14.13
CA ASP A 81 14.48 2.94 -14.33
C ASP A 81 13.57 2.06 -15.19
N THR A 82 14.14 1.42 -16.21
CA THR A 82 13.44 0.45 -17.06
C THR A 82 13.94 -0.96 -16.78
N TRP A 83 13.00 -1.89 -16.58
CA TRP A 83 13.29 -3.31 -16.39
C TRP A 83 12.64 -4.10 -17.52
N THR A 84 13.33 -5.10 -18.05
CA THR A 84 12.76 -6.08 -19.00
C THR A 84 12.69 -7.45 -18.36
N ASP A 85 11.62 -8.19 -18.64
CA ASP A 85 11.50 -9.58 -18.22
C ASP A 85 12.48 -10.47 -19.03
N ILE A 86 12.51 -11.77 -18.70
CA ILE A 86 13.35 -12.75 -19.41
C ILE A 86 12.99 -12.90 -20.91
N ASN A 87 11.83 -12.40 -21.32
CA ASN A 87 11.33 -12.42 -22.69
C ASN A 87 11.58 -11.08 -23.42
N GLY A 88 12.24 -10.11 -22.76
CA GLY A 88 12.49 -8.78 -23.31
C GLY A 88 11.31 -7.81 -23.23
N ASN A 89 10.22 -8.17 -22.54
CA ASN A 89 9.06 -7.30 -22.36
C ASN A 89 9.30 -6.31 -21.23
N ALA A 90 8.85 -5.07 -21.38
CA ALA A 90 8.93 -4.07 -20.32
C ALA A 90 8.13 -4.53 -19.08
N VAL A 91 8.79 -4.58 -17.93
CA VAL A 91 8.16 -4.84 -16.63
C VAL A 91 7.73 -3.50 -16.06
N ILE A 92 6.42 -3.27 -16.06
CA ILE A 92 5.82 -2.15 -15.34
C ILE A 92 5.49 -2.64 -13.94
N ASN A 93 6.25 -2.17 -12.94
CA ASN A 93 5.85 -2.33 -11.54
C ASN A 93 4.72 -1.33 -11.25
N TYR A 94 3.59 -1.85 -10.81
CA TYR A 94 2.46 -1.06 -10.31
C TYR A 94 2.57 -0.96 -8.78
#